data_AF-A0A1G7WA04-F1
#
_entry.id   AF-A0A1G7WA04-F1
#
_cell.length_a   1.000
_cell.length_b   1.000
_cell.length_c   1.000
_cell.angle_alpha   90.00
_cell.angle_beta   90.00
_cell.angle_gamma   90.00
#
_symmetry.space_group_name_H-M   'P 1'
#
loop_
_entity.id
_entity.type
_entity.pdbx_description
1 polymer ?
#
loop_
_entity_poly.entity_id
_entity_poly.type
_entity_poly.pdbx_seq_one_letter_code
_entity_poly.pdbx_strand_id
1 'polypeptide(L)' 'MRFMVFVRSPRSLAVCGGDALLRAGVLLDAGDLVAGVCGVSGYWLIDVRDREEAVERVRRIPLPACVVEIRQVAVV' A
#
# COMPACT_ATOMS: atom_id res chain seq x y z
N MET A 1 -4.79 13.91 -2.06
CA MET A 1 -5.17 13.06 -3.22
C MET A 1 -5.11 11.62 -2.76
N ARG A 2 -6.12 10.82 -3.12
CA ARG A 2 -6.20 9.44 -2.67
C ARG A 2 -5.49 8.49 -3.63
N PHE A 3 -4.68 7.61 -3.08
CA PHE A 3 -3.98 6.57 -3.82
C PHE A 3 -4.24 5.20 -3.20
N MET A 4 -4.56 4.24 -4.04
CA MET A 4 -4.64 2.84 -3.67
C MET A 4 -3.32 2.17 -4.05
N VAL A 5 -2.68 1.57 -3.05
CA VAL A 5 -1.41 0.86 -3.17
C VAL A 5 -1.70 -0.62 -3.02
N PHE A 6 -1.49 -1.39 -4.07
CA PHE A 6 -1.59 -2.84 -4.04
C PHE A 6 -0.22 -3.45 -3.97
N VAL A 7 -0.06 -4.45 -3.12
CA VAL A 7 1.20 -5.17 -3.01
C VAL A 7 0.97 -6.62 -3.43
N ARG A 8 1.73 -7.05 -4.42
CA ARG A 8 1.70 -8.40 -4.98
C ARG A 8 2.95 -9.14 -4.54
N SER A 9 2.77 -10.11 -3.65
CA SER A 9 3.85 -10.93 -3.12
C SER A 9 3.41 -12.39 -3.01
N PRO A 10 4.30 -13.36 -3.23
CA PRO A 10 4.01 -14.76 -2.89
C PRO A 10 3.88 -14.99 -1.38
N ARG A 11 4.25 -14.02 -0.53
CA ARG A 11 4.13 -14.10 0.93
C ARG A 11 3.04 -13.16 1.44
N SER A 12 2.44 -13.51 2.58
CA SER A 12 1.50 -12.63 3.30
C SER A 12 2.22 -11.36 3.78
N LEU A 13 1.49 -10.25 3.79
CA LEU A 13 1.99 -8.93 4.18
C LEU A 13 1.52 -8.49 5.56
N ALA A 14 0.90 -9.38 6.35
CA ALA A 14 0.39 -9.09 7.69
C ALA A 14 1.47 -8.57 8.69
N VAL A 15 2.75 -8.57 8.28
CA VAL A 15 3.90 -8.11 9.06
C VAL A 15 4.52 -6.83 8.48
N CYS A 16 4.13 -6.42 7.28
CA CYS A 16 4.79 -5.33 6.55
C CYS A 16 4.11 -3.97 6.79
N GLY A 17 4.58 -3.26 7.81
CA GLY A 17 4.91 -1.82 7.71
C GLY A 17 3.80 -0.77 7.52
N GLY A 18 2.51 -1.13 7.63
CA GLY A 18 1.41 -0.14 7.64
C GLY A 18 1.56 0.93 8.72
N ASP A 19 2.26 0.63 9.82
CA ASP A 19 2.56 1.56 10.92
C ASP A 19 3.27 2.84 10.50
N ALA A 20 4.10 2.81 9.45
CA ALA A 20 4.78 4.00 8.98
C ALA A 20 3.80 4.99 8.32
N LEU A 21 2.83 4.46 7.56
CA LEU A 21 1.76 5.24 6.93
C LEU A 21 0.76 5.75 7.97
N LEU A 22 0.43 4.90 8.95
CA LEU A 22 -0.43 5.25 10.07
C LEU A 22 0.19 6.38 10.91
N ARG A 23 1.47 6.24 11.31
CA ARG A 23 2.19 7.28 12.09
C ARG A 23 2.36 8.59 11.34
N ALA A 24 2.46 8.53 10.02
CA ALA A 24 2.50 9.73 9.18
C ALA A 24 1.12 10.39 9.00
N GLY A 25 0.04 9.79 9.51
CA GLY A 25 -1.31 10.32 9.40
C GLY A 25 -1.89 10.29 7.98
N VAL A 26 -1.31 9.46 7.09
CA VAL A 26 -1.71 9.39 5.67
C VAL A 26 -2.49 8.13 5.33
N LEU A 27 -2.54 7.15 6.23
CA LEU A 27 -3.27 5.90 6.02
C LEU A 27 -4.77 6.10 6.27
N LEU A 28 -5.58 5.88 5.24
CA LEU A 28 -7.04 5.93 5.32
C LEU A 28 -7.65 4.55 5.59
N ASP A 29 -7.13 3.52 4.93
CA ASP A 29 -7.58 2.13 5.08
C ASP A 29 -6.47 1.15 4.74
N ALA A 30 -6.54 -0.06 5.28
CA ALA A 30 -5.59 -1.14 5.01
C ALA A 30 -6.28 -2.49 5.09
N GLY A 31 -5.89 -3.42 4.22
CA GLY A 31 -6.38 -4.79 4.26
C GLY A 31 -5.34 -5.79 3.81
N ASP A 32 -5.18 -6.85 4.59
CA ASP A 32 -4.42 -8.03 4.20
C ASP A 32 -5.32 -8.98 3.41
N LEU A 33 -4.80 -9.46 2.28
CA LEU A 33 -5.49 -10.42 1.44
C LEU A 33 -4.80 -11.77 1.56
N VAL A 34 -5.59 -12.84 1.64
CA VAL A 34 -5.04 -14.20 1.64
C VAL A 34 -4.33 -14.43 0.30
N ALA A 35 -3.00 -14.54 0.35
CA ALA A 35 -2.16 -14.79 -0.81
C ALA A 35 -2.56 -16.14 -1.42
N GLY A 36 -3.26 -16.10 -2.56
CA GLY A 36 -3.70 -17.31 -3.25
C GLY A 36 -4.82 -17.09 -4.27
N VAL A 37 -5.65 -16.07 -4.10
CA VAL A 37 -6.84 -15.90 -4.96
C VAL A 37 -6.59 -14.99 -6.17
N CYS A 38 -5.74 -13.96 -6.04
CA CYS A 38 -5.51 -12.97 -7.13
C CYS A 38 -4.06 -12.47 -7.25
N GLY A 39 -3.10 -13.08 -6.55
CA GLY A 39 -1.69 -12.65 -6.54
C GLY A 39 -1.44 -11.29 -5.87
N VAL A 40 -2.46 -10.67 -5.29
CA VAL A 40 -2.37 -9.49 -4.41
C VAL A 40 -2.41 -10.00 -2.97
N SER A 41 -1.49 -9.53 -2.14
CA SER A 41 -1.31 -9.97 -0.76
C SER A 41 -1.82 -8.95 0.24
N GLY A 42 -2.10 -7.73 -0.21
CA GLY A 42 -2.68 -6.68 0.60
C GLY A 42 -2.78 -5.35 -0.15
N TYR A 43 -3.44 -4.39 0.50
CA TYR A 43 -3.56 -3.03 -0.01
C TYR A 43 -3.48 -1.98 1.10
N TRP A 44 -3.10 -0.77 0.71
CA TRP A 44 -3.26 0.45 1.51
C TRP A 44 -3.98 1.52 0.69
N LEU A 45 -4.93 2.19 1.32
CA LEU A 45 -5.49 3.44 0.81
C LEU A 45 -4.83 4.59 1.57
N ILE A 46 -4.16 5.48 0.85
CA ILE A 46 -3.44 6.61 1.44
C ILE A 46 -3.95 7.95 0.89
N ASP A 47 -3.88 8.99 1.70
CA ASP A 47 -4.10 10.38 1.28
C ASP A 47 -2.79 11.17 1.35
N VAL A 48 -2.30 11.60 0.18
CA VAL A 48 -1.02 12.30 0.02
C VAL A 48 -1.15 13.41 -1.01
N ARG A 49 -0.20 14.34 -1.10
CA ARG A 49 -0.34 15.53 -1.97
C ARG A 49 -0.32 15.15 -3.46
N ASP A 50 0.56 14.24 -3.84
CA ASP A 50 0.82 13.87 -5.23
C ASP A 50 1.33 12.42 -5.37
N ARG A 51 1.58 12.01 -6.62
CA ARG A 51 2.03 10.65 -6.95
C ARG A 51 3.46 10.41 -6.50
N GLU A 52 4.34 11.41 -6.58
CA GLU A 52 5.71 11.31 -6.11
C GLU A 52 5.76 10.97 -4.61
N GLU A 53 4.96 11.67 -3.81
CA GLU A 53 4.88 11.45 -2.37
C GLU A 53 4.34 10.06 -2.02
N ALA A 54 3.37 9.55 -2.81
CA ALA A 54 2.88 8.17 -2.67
C ALA A 54 4.03 7.17 -2.90
N VAL A 55 4.79 7.33 -3.99
CA VAL A 55 5.91 6.46 -4.34
C VAL A 55 7.01 6.52 -3.28
N GLU A 56 7.38 7.70 -2.82
CA GLU A 56 8.42 7.86 -1.80
C GLU A 56 8.06 7.17 -0.49
N ARG A 57 6.81 7.32 -0.02
CA ARG A 57 6.38 6.66 1.21
C ARG A 57 6.40 5.14 1.08
N VAL A 58 5.87 4.62 -0.02
CA VAL A 58 5.86 3.17 -0.28
C VAL A 58 7.28 2.61 -0.35
N ARG A 59 8.22 3.33 -0.98
CA ARG A 59 9.64 2.91 -1.06
C ARG A 59 10.34 2.84 0.30
N ARG A 60 9.89 3.59 1.30
CA ARG A 60 10.46 3.56 2.66
C ARG A 60 9.96 2.37 3.48
N ILE A 61 8.93 1.67 3.02
CA ILE A 61 8.40 0.50 3.72
C ILE A 61 9.33 -0.69 3.41
N PRO A 62 9.83 -1.41 4.44
CA PRO A 62 10.64 -2.59 4.25
C PRO A 62 9.78 -3.74 3.73
N LEU A 63 9.61 -3.79 2.41
CA LEU A 63 8.87 -4.83 1.72
C LEU A 63 9.83 -5.94 1.24
N PRO A 64 9.39 -7.21 1.25
CA PRO A 64 10.13 -8.29 0.59
C PRO A 64 10.16 -8.06 -0.93
N ALA A 65 10.88 -8.90 -1.68
CA ALA A 65 10.81 -8.90 -3.14
C ALA A 65 9.34 -9.08 -3.59
N CYS A 66 8.74 -7.99 -4.06
CA CYS A 66 7.32 -7.90 -4.41
C CYS A 66 7.13 -6.87 -5.52
N VAL A 67 5.95 -6.90 -6.13
CA VAL A 67 5.52 -5.88 -7.08
C VAL A 67 4.52 -4.98 -6.37
N VAL A 68 4.78 -3.68 -6.36
CA VAL A 68 3.86 -2.68 -5.82
C VAL A 68 3.24 -1.89 -6.95
N GLU A 69 1.92 -1.83 -6.96
CA GLU A 69 1.13 -1.08 -7.93
C GLU A 69 0.44 0.09 -7.22
N ILE A 70 0.67 1.31 -7.70
CA ILE A 70 0.11 2.54 -7.12
C ILE A 70 -0.85 3.15 -8.12
N ARG A 71 -2.12 3.30 -7.72
CA ARG A 71 -3.19 3.90 -8.54
C ARG A 71 -3.81 5.08 -7.83
N GLN A 72 -3.98 6.19 -8.54
CA GLN A 72 -4.79 7.30 -8.03
C GLN A 72 -6.27 6.92 -8.07
N VAL A 73 -7.02 7.25 -7.02
CA VAL A 73 -8.46 7.04 -6.95
C VAL A 73 -9.18 8.37 -6.75
N ALA A 74 -10.25 8.56 -7.51
CA ALA A 74 -11.15 9.70 -7.35
C ALA A 74 -12.27 9.34 -6.36
N VAL A 75 -12.68 10.30 -5.55
CA VAL A 75 -13.90 10.20 -4.74
C VAL A 75 -15.02 10.76 -5.62
N VAL A 76 -16.01 9.93 -5.94
CA VAL A 76 -17.17 10.31 -6.75
C VAL A 76 -18.39 10.40 -5.86
#